data_AF-A0AAU3Q3Q7-F1
#
_entry.id   AF-A0AAU3Q3Q7-F1
#
_cell.length_a   1.000
_cell.length_b   1.000
_cell.length_c   1.000
_cell.angle_alpha   90.00
_cell.angle_beta   90.00
_cell.angle_gamma   90.00
#
_symmetry.space_group_name_H-M   'P 1'
#
loop_
_entity.id
_entity.type
_entity.pdbx_description
1 polymer ?
#
loop_
_entity_poly.entity_id
_entity_poly.type
_entity_poly.pdbx_seq_one_letter_code
_entity_poly.pdbx_strand_id
1 'polypeptide(L)'
;MTVHATDWKMTSDLSPEYAYRQPLRARRPWCLSWLPGRLLLREEALAGMELDEFLSDPGLVHDSIAHAAIADRADVLEIGWQDALLLLTERMVARLRAAEVA
;
A
#
# COMPACT_ATOMS: atom_id res chain seq x y z
N MET A 1 -9.40 -10.29 -1.54
CA MET A 1 -8.84 -8.97 -1.21
C MET A 1 -9.96 -7.98 -1.06
N THR A 2 -9.95 -7.22 0.03
CA THR A 2 -10.96 -6.24 0.35
C THR A 2 -10.30 -5.08 1.08
N VAL A 3 -10.07 -3.98 0.34
CA VAL A 3 -9.73 -2.70 0.95
C VAL A 3 -10.99 -2.07 1.52
N HIS A 4 -10.99 -1.77 2.81
CA HIS A 4 -12.06 -1.04 3.48
C HIS A 4 -11.77 0.44 3.44
N ALA A 5 -12.68 1.24 2.85
CA ALA A 5 -12.46 2.67 2.65
C ALA A 5 -13.55 3.52 3.31
N THR A 6 -13.11 4.56 4.01
CA THR A 6 -13.93 5.69 4.49
C THR A 6 -13.47 6.98 3.82
N ASP A 7 -14.09 8.11 4.14
CA ASP A 7 -13.67 9.43 3.64
C ASP A 7 -12.29 9.87 4.13
N TRP A 8 -11.76 9.24 5.18
CA TRP A 8 -10.55 9.67 5.89
C TRP A 8 -9.46 8.61 5.99
N LYS A 9 -9.81 7.34 5.83
CA LYS A 9 -8.89 6.22 6.02
C LYS A 9 -9.24 5.05 5.10
N MET A 10 -8.21 4.35 4.62
CA MET A 10 -8.34 3.05 3.96
C MET A 10 -7.46 2.03 4.68
N THR A 11 -7.94 0.80 4.83
CA THR A 11 -7.24 -0.30 5.52
C THR A 11 -7.46 -1.62 4.80
N SER A 12 -6.57 -2.58 5.03
CA SER A 12 -6.67 -3.96 4.56
C SER A 12 -6.87 -4.91 5.75
N ASP A 13 -7.49 -6.06 5.50
CA ASP A 13 -7.54 -7.18 6.46
C ASP A 13 -6.27 -8.06 6.40
N LEU A 14 -5.46 -7.93 5.34
CA LEU A 14 -4.27 -8.74 5.06
C LEU A 14 -2.98 -8.03 5.47
N SER A 15 -2.93 -6.71 5.31
CA SER A 15 -1.75 -5.91 5.60
C SER A 15 -2.01 -4.91 6.73
N PRO A 16 -1.04 -4.67 7.63
CA PRO A 16 -1.14 -3.64 8.65
C PRO A 16 -0.96 -2.22 8.08
N GLU A 17 -0.69 -2.09 6.78
CA GLU A 17 -0.55 -0.80 6.14
C GLU A 17 -1.91 -0.12 5.91
N TYR A 18 -1.89 1.20 5.73
CA TYR A 18 -3.09 2.00 5.63
C TYR A 18 -2.87 3.29 4.84
N ALA A 19 -3.95 3.79 4.26
CA ALA A 19 -4.00 5.14 3.70
C ALA A 19 -4.73 6.07 4.66
N TYR A 20 -4.31 7.32 4.74
CA TYR A 20 -4.99 8.34 5.52
C TYR A 20 -5.04 9.66 4.77
N ARG A 21 -6.13 10.39 4.99
CA ARG A 21 -6.33 11.71 4.42
C ARG A 21 -5.85 12.78 5.40
N GLN A 22 -4.92 13.63 4.94
CA GLN A 22 -4.49 14.79 5.71
C GLN A 22 -5.60 15.86 5.74
N PRO A 23 -5.75 16.59 6.86
CA PRO A 23 -6.82 17.58 7.04
C PRO A 23 -6.62 18.87 6.23
N LEU A 24 -5.43 19.09 5.65
CA LEU A 24 -5.18 20.26 4.80
C LEU A 24 -5.98 20.20 3.50
N ARG A 25 -6.39 21.37 2.98
CA ARG A 25 -7.02 21.54 1.65
C ARG A 25 -6.02 21.31 0.50
N ALA A 26 -5.25 20.23 0.57
CA ALA A 26 -4.41 19.79 -0.53
C ALA A 26 -5.30 19.20 -1.63
N ARG A 27 -4.93 19.46 -2.89
CA ARG A 27 -5.57 18.81 -4.05
C ARG A 27 -5.39 17.29 -4.05
N ARG A 28 -4.34 16.81 -3.37
CA ARG A 28 -3.95 15.41 -3.22
C ARG A 28 -3.76 15.10 -1.73
N PRO A 29 -4.85 14.94 -0.95
CA PRO A 29 -4.75 14.91 0.50
C PRO A 29 -4.39 13.52 1.05
N TRP A 30 -4.28 12.49 0.23
CA TRP A 30 -4.04 11.13 0.70
C TRP A 30 -2.56 10.81 0.83
N CYS A 31 -2.23 10.03 1.85
CA CYS A 31 -0.90 9.48 2.09
C CYS A 31 -1.02 7.99 2.37
N LEU A 32 0.02 7.23 2.01
CA LEU A 32 0.17 5.83 2.36
C LEU A 32 1.16 5.70 3.51
N SER A 33 0.90 4.80 4.46
CA SER A 33 1.83 4.49 5.54
C SER A 33 3.18 3.96 5.04
N TRP A 34 3.16 3.28 3.89
CA TRP A 34 4.33 2.62 3.30
C TRP A 34 5.05 3.42 2.22
N LEU A 35 4.44 4.49 1.70
CA LEU A 35 5.05 5.41 0.73
C LEU A 35 5.06 6.85 1.30
N PRO A 36 5.87 7.11 2.33
CA PRO A 36 5.90 8.40 3.00
C PRO A 36 6.39 9.51 2.08
N GLY A 37 5.89 10.73 2.28
CA GLY A 37 6.30 11.92 1.53
C GLY A 37 5.57 12.13 0.20
N ARG A 38 4.71 11.20 -0.22
CA ARG A 38 3.88 11.35 -1.42
C ARG A 38 2.45 11.78 -1.09
N LEU A 39 1.98 12.79 -1.82
CA LEU A 39 0.62 13.29 -1.75
C LEU A 39 -0.19 12.76 -2.93
N LEU A 40 -1.26 12.03 -2.64
CA LEU A 40 -2.04 11.25 -3.59
C LEU A 40 -3.49 11.73 -3.70
N LEU A 41 -4.07 11.49 -4.87
CA LEU A 41 -5.51 11.45 -5.06
C LEU A 41 -6.10 10.22 -4.36
N ARG A 42 -7.42 10.22 -4.15
CA ARG A 42 -8.11 9.09 -3.51
C ARG A 42 -7.91 7.78 -4.29
N GLU A 43 -7.96 7.86 -5.62
CA GLU A 43 -7.81 6.71 -6.52
C GLU A 43 -6.39 6.15 -6.50
N GLU A 44 -5.38 7.02 -6.51
CA GLU A 44 -3.98 6.63 -6.36
C GLU A 44 -3.72 5.98 -5.00
N ALA A 45 -4.30 6.52 -3.93
CA ALA A 45 -4.20 5.92 -2.60
C ALA A 45 -4.88 4.55 -2.53
N LEU A 46 -6.03 4.39 -3.18
CA LEU A 46 -6.69 3.09 -3.29
C LEU A 46 -5.83 2.09 -4.07
N ALA A 47 -5.26 2.49 -5.22
CA ALA A 47 -4.35 1.66 -5.98
C ALA A 47 -3.13 1.23 -5.15
N GLY A 48 -2.60 2.12 -4.31
CA GLY A 48 -1.52 1.77 -3.39
C GLY A 48 -1.91 0.82 -2.27
N MET A 49 -3.14 0.90 -1.76
CA MET A 49 -3.66 -0.09 -0.80
C MET A 49 -3.83 -1.46 -1.46
N GLU A 50 -4.37 -1.50 -2.68
CA GLU A 50 -4.52 -2.74 -3.42
C GLU A 50 -3.16 -3.36 -3.77
N LEU A 51 -2.18 -2.54 -4.18
CA LEU A 51 -0.82 -3.00 -4.45
C LEU A 51 -0.18 -3.66 -3.21
N ASP A 52 -0.33 -3.03 -2.06
CA ASP A 52 0.11 -3.58 -0.78
C ASP A 52 -0.57 -4.91 -0.44
N GLU A 53 -1.89 -5.05 -0.66
CA GLU A 53 -2.57 -6.34 -0.47
C GLU A 53 -2.02 -7.43 -1.39
N PHE A 54 -1.87 -7.14 -2.69
CA PHE A 54 -1.37 -8.11 -3.66
C PHE A 54 0.04 -8.58 -3.31
N LEU A 55 0.93 -7.67 -2.92
CA LEU A 55 2.31 -7.99 -2.55
C LEU A 55 2.43 -8.68 -1.19
N SER A 56 1.44 -8.52 -0.32
CA SER A 56 1.42 -9.12 1.02
C SER A 56 0.79 -10.51 1.07
N ASP A 57 0.12 -10.96 0.01
CA ASP A 57 -0.51 -12.30 -0.06
C ASP A 57 0.42 -13.35 -0.72
N PRO A 58 1.02 -14.28 0.05
CA PRO A 58 1.89 -15.31 -0.51
C PRO A 58 1.15 -16.29 -1.43
N GLY A 59 -0.17 -16.39 -1.34
CA GLY A 59 -0.99 -17.25 -2.19
C GLY A 59 -1.02 -16.80 -3.65
N LEU A 60 -0.63 -15.57 -3.94
CA LEU A 60 -0.69 -14.96 -5.28
C LEU A 60 0.63 -14.99 -6.05
N VAL A 61 1.72 -15.50 -5.46
CA VAL A 61 3.09 -15.49 -6.04
C VAL A 61 3.21 -16.21 -7.39
N HIS A 62 2.32 -17.16 -7.68
CA HIS A 62 2.29 -17.89 -8.95
C HIS A 62 1.08 -17.52 -9.82
N ASP A 63 0.30 -16.52 -9.41
CA ASP A 63 -0.87 -16.05 -10.15
C ASP A 63 -0.47 -14.96 -11.15
N SER A 64 -0.50 -15.30 -12.44
CA SER A 64 -0.20 -14.36 -13.52
C SER A 64 -1.17 -13.18 -13.61
N ILE A 65 -2.43 -13.36 -13.21
CA ILE A 65 -3.44 -12.29 -13.19
C ILE A 65 -3.10 -11.32 -12.05
N ALA A 66 -2.70 -11.84 -10.88
CA ALA A 66 -2.24 -11.00 -9.78
C ALA A 66 -0.99 -10.20 -10.18
N HIS A 67 -0.04 -10.80 -10.91
CA HIS A 67 1.14 -10.10 -11.39
C HIS A 67 0.81 -8.94 -12.36
N ALA A 68 -0.16 -9.14 -13.25
CA ALA A 68 -0.64 -8.06 -14.13
C ALA A 68 -1.29 -6.94 -13.30
N ALA A 69 -2.14 -7.30 -12.32
CA ALA A 69 -2.76 -6.33 -11.43
C ALA A 69 -1.72 -5.54 -10.60
N ILE A 70 -0.67 -6.19 -10.12
CA ILE A 70 0.46 -5.55 -9.42
C ILE A 70 1.10 -4.47 -10.31
N ALA A 71 1.41 -4.80 -11.56
CA ALA A 71 1.99 -3.85 -12.50
C ALA A 71 1.04 -2.66 -12.75
N ASP A 72 -0.24 -2.93 -13.02
CA ASP A 72 -1.24 -1.89 -13.27
C ASP A 72 -1.37 -0.90 -12.09
N ARG A 73 -1.38 -1.39 -10.83
CA ARG A 73 -1.45 -0.51 -9.65
C ARG A 73 -0.16 0.29 -9.45
N ALA A 74 1.00 -0.33 -9.70
CA ALA A 74 2.29 0.35 -9.60
C ALA A 74 2.40 1.48 -10.64
N ASP A 75 1.88 1.27 -11.84
CA ASP A 75 1.82 2.28 -12.90
C ASP A 75 0.90 3.46 -12.54
N VAL A 76 -0.25 3.22 -11.89
CA VAL A 76 -1.11 4.30 -11.34
C VAL A 76 -0.35 5.16 -10.33
N LEU A 77 0.56 4.55 -9.59
CA LEU A 77 1.45 5.23 -8.66
C LEU A 77 2.73 5.73 -9.34
N GLU A 78 2.96 5.53 -10.62
CA GLU A 78 4.21 5.91 -11.30
C GLU A 78 5.47 5.41 -10.55
N ILE A 79 5.44 4.19 -10.03
CA ILE A 79 6.59 3.54 -9.36
C ILE A 79 6.82 2.14 -9.93
N GLY A 80 8.03 1.61 -9.76
CA GLY A 80 8.28 0.18 -9.98
C GLY A 80 7.62 -0.66 -8.88
N TRP A 81 6.96 -1.76 -9.24
CA TRP A 81 6.37 -2.66 -8.24
C TRP A 81 7.44 -3.30 -7.35
N GLN A 82 8.67 -3.47 -7.84
CA GLN A 82 9.80 -3.94 -7.06
C GLN A 82 10.21 -2.94 -5.96
N ASP A 83 10.12 -1.63 -6.24
CA ASP A 83 10.40 -0.59 -5.25
C ASP A 83 9.32 -0.60 -4.15
N ALA A 84 8.05 -0.80 -4.54
CA ALA A 84 6.96 -0.99 -3.58
C ALA A 84 7.19 -2.22 -2.69
N LEU A 85 7.57 -3.36 -3.28
CA LEU A 85 7.90 -4.57 -2.54
C LEU A 85 9.05 -4.36 -1.55
N LEU A 86 10.09 -3.62 -1.95
CA LEU A 86 11.21 -3.29 -1.07
C LEU A 86 10.76 -2.46 0.14
N LEU A 87 10.02 -1.36 -0.09
CA LEU A 87 9.51 -0.50 0.97
C LEU A 87 8.61 -1.25 1.96
N LEU A 88 7.72 -2.11 1.45
CA LEU A 88 6.84 -2.94 2.28
C LEU A 88 7.63 -3.96 3.11
N THR A 89 8.64 -4.59 2.50
CA THR A 89 9.51 -5.55 3.17
C THR A 89 10.31 -4.88 4.28
N GLU A 90 10.88 -3.70 4.05
CA GLU A 90 11.61 -2.93 5.06
C GLU A 90 10.73 -2.64 6.29
N ARG A 91 9.47 -2.27 6.07
CA ARG A 91 8.50 -2.04 7.14
C ARG A 91 8.12 -3.31 7.88
N MET A 92 7.94 -4.42 7.18
CA MET A 92 7.71 -5.72 7.79
C MET A 92 8.87 -6.12 8.70
N VAL A 93 10.11 -6.00 8.22
CA VAL A 93 11.31 -6.28 9.01
C VAL A 93 11.42 -5.36 10.23
N ALA A 94 11.14 -4.07 10.07
CA ALA A 94 11.15 -3.12 11.19
C ALA A 94 10.13 -3.52 12.28
N ARG A 95 8.93 -3.95 11.89
CA ARG A 95 7.90 -4.44 12.81
C ARG A 95 8.32 -5.72 13.53
N LEU A 96 8.91 -6.68 12.81
CA LEU A 96 9.39 -7.93 13.38
C LEU A 96 10.49 -7.68 14.44
N ARG A 97 11.47 -6.82 14.12
CA ARG A 97 12.52 -6.42 15.06
C ARG A 97 11.97 -5.70 16.29
N ALA A 98 10.96 -4.85 16.12
CA ALA A 98 10.33 -4.17 17.25
C ALA A 98 9.60 -5.14 18.18
N ALA A 99 8.98 -6.20 17.63
CA ALA A 99 8.30 -7.24 18.40
C ALA A 99 9.27 -8.17 19.16
N GLU A 100 10.50 -8.35 18.69
CA GLU A 100 11.53 -9.13 19.41
C GLU A 100 12.04 -8.44 20.69
N VAL A 101 11.89 -7.12 20.79
CA VAL A 101 12.40 -6.29 21.90
C VAL A 101 11.29 -5.94 22.92
N ALA A 102 10.02 -6.21 22.60
CA ALA A 102 8.85 -5.91 23.43
C ALA A 102 8.50 -7.08 24.38
#